data_AF-A0A7Y1VEM7-F1
#
_entry.id   AF-A0A7Y1VEM7-F1
#
_cell.length_a   1.000
_cell.length_b   1.000
_cell.length_c   1.000
_cell.angle_alpha   90.00
_cell.angle_beta   90.00
_cell.angle_gamma   90.00
#
_symmetry.space_group_name_H-M   'P 1'
#
loop_
_entity.id
_entity.type
_entity.pdbx_description
1 polymer ?
#
loop_
_entity_poly.entity_id
_entity_poly.type
_entity_poly.pdbx_seq_one_letter_code
_entity_poly.pdbx_strand_id
1 'polypeptide(L)'
;MNRGNNHHLSRGSRTWALILAYGLVVSQLALIGPAPVDAATPNGGEFRINDANADPQYTRKHGSRNVSMWDGGNSVAAWWSEAQDADGNGQHNIYVRVLGPTGSPLTGEIRANADQTGDQDEVAVGTASTGNFVVTWAHRPNATTDEIYARVFNSAGTPQTGDLQVNQTSSGTQAEPSITVAPNGDFIVVWQGEGPGDTDGVFARRYNANGTPKAGEVLVNSTTPGVQANPVVATDSTGNFIVTWDGSGVGGEAAGIFGRRINSDGTFRDATEFLINTASALTQDHSSVSMDADGDFIVAWTHHGASKTVHA
;
A
#
# COMPACT_ATOMS: atom_id res chain seq x y z
N MET A 1 -55.77 67.99 -10.49
CA MET A 1 -54.32 68.11 -10.79
C MET A 1 -53.92 66.79 -11.45
N ASN A 2 -53.92 66.57 -12.78
CA ASN A 2 -53.31 67.32 -13.90
C ASN A 2 -51.83 67.58 -13.65
N ARG A 3 -50.85 67.27 -14.49
CA ARG A 3 -50.68 66.46 -15.73
C ARG A 3 -49.17 66.61 -16.01
N GLY A 4 -48.56 65.67 -16.74
CA GLY A 4 -47.19 65.84 -17.22
C GLY A 4 -46.79 64.81 -18.27
N ASN A 5 -47.62 64.65 -19.30
CA ASN A 5 -47.29 63.89 -20.51
C ASN A 5 -46.16 64.58 -21.28
N ASN A 6 -45.36 63.80 -22.02
CA ASN A 6 -45.10 64.16 -23.41
C ASN A 6 -44.93 62.91 -24.30
N HIS A 7 -45.41 63.09 -25.52
CA HIS A 7 -45.90 62.12 -26.48
C HIS A 7 -44.94 61.97 -27.69
N HIS A 8 -45.16 60.87 -28.44
CA HIS A 8 -45.05 60.70 -29.90
C HIS A 8 -43.69 60.49 -30.60
N LEU A 9 -43.46 59.20 -30.92
CA LEU A 9 -43.26 58.54 -32.24
C LEU A 9 -42.38 59.15 -33.36
N SER A 10 -41.56 58.22 -33.89
CA SER A 10 -41.18 57.98 -35.31
C SER A 10 -39.93 58.66 -35.88
N ARG A 11 -38.95 57.83 -36.27
CA ARG A 11 -38.36 57.78 -37.64
C ARG A 11 -37.39 56.59 -37.78
N GLY A 12 -37.47 55.89 -38.91
CA GLY A 12 -36.69 54.68 -39.21
C GLY A 12 -35.56 54.86 -40.22
N SER A 13 -34.82 53.75 -40.38
CA SER A 13 -33.82 53.41 -41.43
C SER A 13 -32.50 54.20 -41.37
N ARG A 14 -31.30 53.64 -41.57
CA ARG A 14 -30.89 52.63 -42.54
C ARG A 14 -29.66 51.84 -42.06
N THR A 15 -29.68 50.56 -42.38
CA THR A 15 -28.59 49.58 -42.39
C THR A 15 -27.58 49.85 -43.49
N TRP A 16 -26.30 49.61 -43.20
CA TRP A 16 -25.28 49.17 -44.17
C TRP A 16 -24.76 47.81 -43.73
N ALA A 17 -24.72 46.86 -44.67
CA ALA A 17 -24.15 45.53 -44.53
C ALA A 17 -22.86 45.44 -45.35
N LEU A 18 -21.85 44.73 -44.82
CA LEU A 18 -20.77 44.09 -45.58
C LEU A 18 -20.28 42.91 -44.72
N ILE A 19 -20.85 41.70 -44.87
CA ILE A 19 -20.56 40.60 -45.82
C ILE A 19 -19.60 39.54 -45.22
N LEU A 20 -20.20 38.35 -45.03
CA LEU A 20 -19.69 36.97 -45.11
C LEU A 20 -18.59 36.55 -44.11
N ALA A 21 -18.67 35.41 -43.41
CA ALA A 21 -19.09 34.09 -43.88
C ALA A 21 -19.43 33.12 -42.71
N TYR A 22 -20.53 32.37 -42.91
CA TYR A 22 -20.78 30.95 -42.58
C TYR A 22 -20.53 30.38 -41.17
N GLY A 23 -21.61 29.88 -40.57
CA GLY A 23 -21.59 28.81 -39.57
C GLY A 23 -22.94 28.66 -38.86
N LEU A 24 -23.70 27.60 -39.17
CA LEU A 24 -24.98 27.26 -38.53
C LEU A 24 -24.89 27.30 -37.00
N VAL A 25 -25.80 28.02 -36.34
CA VAL A 25 -26.08 27.81 -34.91
C VAL A 25 -27.23 26.82 -34.81
N VAL A 26 -26.91 25.58 -34.42
CA VAL A 26 -27.89 24.66 -33.86
C VAL A 26 -28.08 25.07 -32.40
N SER A 27 -29.28 25.50 -32.07
CA SER A 27 -29.71 25.73 -30.68
C SER A 27 -29.73 24.41 -29.92
N GLN A 28 -28.82 24.24 -28.96
CA GLN A 28 -28.99 23.23 -27.91
C GLN A 28 -29.45 23.90 -26.62
N LEU A 29 -30.61 23.43 -26.17
CA LEU A 29 -31.14 23.55 -24.82
C LEU A 29 -30.03 23.31 -23.79
N ALA A 30 -29.95 24.19 -22.80
CA ALA A 30 -29.15 23.98 -21.61
C ALA A 30 -29.61 22.72 -20.87
N LEU A 31 -28.77 21.67 -20.90
CA LEU A 31 -28.82 20.61 -19.91
C LEU A 31 -27.93 21.07 -18.75
N ILE A 32 -28.54 21.50 -17.65
CA ILE A 32 -27.83 21.72 -16.39
C ILE A 32 -27.51 20.32 -15.83
N GLY A 33 -26.41 19.73 -16.30
CA GLY A 33 -25.76 18.62 -15.61
C GLY A 33 -24.99 19.13 -14.39
N PRO A 34 -24.71 18.30 -13.39
CA PRO A 34 -23.76 18.68 -12.34
C PRO A 34 -22.44 19.06 -13.00
N ALA A 35 -21.80 20.13 -12.50
CA ALA A 35 -20.47 20.53 -12.92
C ALA A 35 -19.54 19.29 -12.94
N PRO A 36 -18.55 19.22 -13.86
CA PRO A 36 -17.55 18.18 -13.80
C PRO A 36 -16.97 18.19 -12.39
N VAL A 37 -17.02 17.04 -11.71
CA VAL A 37 -16.23 16.79 -10.50
C VAL A 37 -14.81 17.29 -10.77
N ASP A 38 -14.33 18.14 -9.86
CA ASP A 38 -13.01 18.76 -9.93
C ASP A 38 -12.00 17.78 -10.54
N ALA A 39 -11.38 18.19 -11.65
CA ALA A 39 -10.16 17.54 -12.09
C ALA A 39 -9.18 17.72 -10.92
N ALA A 40 -9.02 16.66 -10.11
CA ALA A 40 -8.18 16.66 -8.94
C ALA A 40 -6.74 16.89 -9.39
N THR A 41 -6.33 18.16 -9.48
CA THR A 41 -4.92 18.51 -9.45
C THR A 41 -4.40 18.00 -8.13
N PRO A 42 -3.38 17.12 -8.11
CA PRO A 42 -2.74 16.72 -6.87
C PRO A 42 -2.36 17.97 -6.06
N ASN A 43 -2.49 17.90 -4.74
CA ASN A 43 -2.02 18.96 -3.83
C ASN A 43 -0.48 18.96 -3.81
N GLY A 44 0.16 19.33 -4.91
CA GLY A 44 1.60 19.27 -5.11
C GLY A 44 2.01 18.81 -6.51
N GLY A 45 3.26 19.10 -6.88
CA GLY A 45 3.90 18.53 -8.07
C GLY A 45 4.61 17.22 -7.76
N GLU A 46 5.06 16.52 -8.80
CA GLU A 46 5.99 15.40 -8.65
C GLU A 46 7.30 15.89 -8.00
N PHE A 47 7.82 15.14 -7.03
CA PHE A 47 9.05 15.48 -6.32
C PHE A 47 9.90 14.23 -6.09
N ARG A 48 11.21 14.41 -5.99
CA ARG A 48 12.16 13.34 -5.69
C ARG A 48 12.24 13.12 -4.18
N ILE A 49 12.19 11.86 -3.78
CA ILE A 49 12.23 11.45 -2.36
C ILE A 49 13.67 11.19 -1.91
N ASN A 50 14.56 10.72 -2.77
CA ASN A 50 15.95 10.38 -2.46
C ASN A 50 16.94 11.50 -2.87
N ASP A 51 18.07 11.59 -2.16
CA ASP A 51 19.16 12.54 -2.46
C ASP A 51 20.27 11.92 -3.31
N ALA A 52 20.50 10.60 -3.17
CA ALA A 52 21.49 9.85 -3.96
C ALA A 52 21.05 9.67 -5.44
N ASN A 53 21.97 9.91 -6.38
CA ASN A 53 21.68 9.99 -7.82
C ASN A 53 22.60 9.14 -8.72
N ALA A 54 23.46 8.30 -8.14
CA ALA A 54 24.25 7.30 -8.84
C ALA A 54 23.56 5.93 -8.68
N ASP A 55 23.57 5.13 -9.75
CA ASP A 55 23.07 3.74 -9.82
C ASP A 55 21.58 3.52 -9.47
N PRO A 56 21.00 2.33 -9.74
CA PRO A 56 19.56 2.08 -9.58
C PRO A 56 19.06 2.17 -8.12
N GLN A 57 17.86 2.72 -7.95
CA GLN A 57 17.14 2.83 -6.68
C GLN A 57 15.76 2.20 -6.88
N TYR A 58 15.31 1.36 -5.96
CA TYR A 58 14.13 0.54 -6.19
C TYR A 58 13.12 0.68 -5.07
N THR A 59 11.86 0.79 -5.46
CA THR A 59 10.72 0.70 -4.56
C THR A 59 9.98 -0.62 -4.69
N ARG A 60 10.34 -1.54 -5.60
CA ARG A 60 9.51 -2.74 -5.85
C ARG A 60 10.19 -3.90 -6.58
N LYS A 61 9.78 -5.14 -6.23
CA LYS A 61 9.38 -6.15 -7.23
C LYS A 61 7.88 -6.53 -7.16
N HIS A 62 7.26 -6.86 -6.01
CA HIS A 62 5.80 -7.09 -5.91
C HIS A 62 5.19 -6.66 -4.54
N GLY A 63 3.85 -6.61 -4.38
CA GLY A 63 3.09 -6.51 -3.10
C GLY A 63 3.25 -5.35 -2.07
N SER A 64 4.43 -4.80 -1.83
CA SER A 64 4.74 -4.10 -0.58
C SER A 64 4.29 -2.63 -0.50
N ARG A 65 3.78 -2.23 0.68
CA ARG A 65 3.41 -0.84 1.00
C ARG A 65 4.68 -0.02 1.32
N ASN A 66 5.25 0.62 0.31
CA ASN A 66 6.47 1.44 0.46
C ASN A 66 6.21 2.88 0.89
N VAL A 67 4.95 3.28 0.99
CA VAL A 67 4.53 4.58 1.50
C VAL A 67 3.37 4.38 2.46
N SER A 68 3.41 5.05 3.59
CA SER A 68 2.33 5.06 4.58
C SER A 68 2.08 6.48 5.08
N MET A 69 0.82 6.81 5.37
CA MET A 69 0.41 8.14 5.82
C MET A 69 -0.30 8.05 7.17
N TRP A 70 -0.20 9.10 7.98
CA TRP A 70 -0.91 9.22 9.25
C TRP A 70 -1.67 10.54 9.35
N ASP A 71 -2.38 10.70 10.47
CA ASP A 71 -3.27 11.83 10.71
C ASP A 71 -2.51 13.17 10.55
N GLY A 72 -3.14 14.11 9.86
CA GLY A 72 -2.51 15.40 9.49
C GLY A 72 -1.78 15.38 8.14
N GLY A 73 -1.71 14.24 7.46
CA GLY A 73 -1.26 14.12 6.08
C GLY A 73 0.25 13.92 5.90
N ASN A 74 1.02 13.88 6.99
CA ASN A 74 2.41 13.48 6.92
C ASN A 74 2.52 12.01 6.47
N SER A 75 3.64 11.67 5.84
CA SER A 75 3.88 10.34 5.31
C SER A 75 5.31 9.89 5.53
N VAL A 76 5.54 8.58 5.44
CA VAL A 76 6.85 7.96 5.41
C VAL A 76 6.96 7.18 4.11
N ALA A 77 8.06 7.39 3.40
CA ALA A 77 8.44 6.58 2.25
C ALA A 77 9.63 5.70 2.63
N ALA A 78 9.65 4.47 2.15
CA ALA A 78 10.69 3.49 2.37
C ALA A 78 11.20 2.92 1.04
N TRP A 79 12.50 2.64 0.95
CA TRP A 79 13.15 2.07 -0.23
C TRP A 79 14.40 1.29 0.18
N TRP A 80 14.95 0.52 -0.75
CA TRP A 80 16.27 -0.10 -0.62
C TRP A 80 17.20 0.49 -1.67
N SER A 81 18.48 0.54 -1.35
CA SER A 81 19.48 1.22 -2.17
C SER A 81 20.72 0.36 -2.41
N GLU A 82 21.14 0.28 -3.67
CA GLU A 82 22.45 -0.25 -4.07
C GLU A 82 23.56 0.78 -3.91
N ALA A 83 23.22 2.08 -3.95
CA ALA A 83 24.19 3.18 -3.98
C ALA A 83 24.51 3.76 -2.59
N GLN A 84 23.59 3.60 -1.63
CA GLN A 84 23.77 4.06 -0.25
C GLN A 84 24.39 2.92 0.59
N ASP A 85 25.60 2.52 0.20
CA ASP A 85 26.38 1.49 0.87
C ASP A 85 27.50 2.17 1.68
N ALA A 86 27.12 2.76 2.82
CA ALA A 86 28.04 3.53 3.66
C ALA A 86 29.18 2.68 4.25
N ASP A 87 29.01 1.36 4.29
CA ASP A 87 29.98 0.40 4.76
C ASP A 87 30.78 -0.29 3.64
N GLY A 88 30.42 -0.09 2.38
CA GLY A 88 31.20 -0.46 1.20
C GLY A 88 31.24 -1.98 0.95
N ASN A 89 30.24 -2.70 1.44
CA ASN A 89 30.18 -4.16 1.38
C ASN A 89 29.53 -4.70 0.08
N GLY A 90 28.99 -3.80 -0.75
CA GLY A 90 28.28 -4.11 -1.99
C GLY A 90 26.87 -4.64 -1.77
N GLN A 91 26.30 -4.46 -0.58
CA GLN A 91 25.03 -5.02 -0.16
C GLN A 91 23.99 -3.92 0.05
N HIS A 92 22.73 -4.29 -0.15
CA HIS A 92 21.64 -3.33 -0.15
C HIS A 92 21.20 -2.97 1.26
N ASN A 93 20.98 -1.69 1.52
CA ASN A 93 20.48 -1.17 2.79
C ASN A 93 19.08 -0.56 2.65
N ILE A 94 18.32 -0.54 3.74
CA ILE A 94 16.96 -0.01 3.80
C ILE A 94 16.99 1.43 4.27
N TYR A 95 16.22 2.29 3.61
CA TYR A 95 16.12 3.71 3.90
C TYR A 95 14.68 4.16 4.04
N VAL A 96 14.49 5.18 4.85
CA VAL A 96 13.22 5.89 4.99
C VAL A 96 13.41 7.40 5.00
N ARG A 97 12.32 8.10 4.69
CA ARG A 97 12.21 9.55 4.82
C ARG A 97 10.81 9.94 5.23
N VAL A 98 10.70 10.83 6.22
CA VAL A 98 9.45 11.43 6.63
C VAL A 98 9.17 12.68 5.81
N LEU A 99 7.97 12.78 5.30
CA LEU A 99 7.49 13.82 4.40
C LEU A 99 6.29 14.54 5.03
N GLY A 100 6.19 15.84 4.77
CA GLY A 100 5.03 16.65 5.13
C GLY A 100 3.86 16.43 4.16
N PRO A 101 2.71 17.06 4.41
CA PRO A 101 1.48 16.80 3.66
C PRO A 101 1.52 17.20 2.19
N THR A 102 2.50 18.03 1.82
CA THR A 102 2.76 18.45 0.43
C THR A 102 3.94 17.71 -0.19
N GLY A 103 4.45 16.65 0.46
CA GLY A 103 5.61 15.88 0.01
C GLY A 103 6.98 16.49 0.36
N SER A 104 7.04 17.63 1.02
CA SER A 104 8.32 18.23 1.43
C SER A 104 9.03 17.37 2.49
N PRO A 105 10.34 17.10 2.39
CA PRO A 105 11.05 16.31 3.40
C PRO A 105 11.06 17.01 4.76
N LEU A 106 10.60 16.30 5.80
CA LEU A 106 10.69 16.73 7.20
C LEU A 106 11.95 16.17 7.88
N THR A 107 12.50 15.07 7.35
CA THR A 107 13.77 14.48 7.78
C THR A 107 14.74 14.39 6.62
N GLY A 108 16.02 14.16 6.91
CA GLY A 108 16.94 13.57 5.94
C GLY A 108 16.58 12.11 5.62
N GLU A 109 17.40 11.45 4.82
CA GLU A 109 17.33 9.99 4.65
C GLU A 109 17.84 9.32 5.92
N ILE A 110 17.11 8.30 6.37
CA ILE A 110 17.40 7.55 7.58
C ILE A 110 17.58 6.10 7.17
N ARG A 111 18.74 5.51 7.47
CA ARG A 111 18.92 4.08 7.30
C ARG A 111 18.09 3.33 8.36
N ALA A 112 17.23 2.42 7.92
CA ALA A 112 16.33 1.70 8.79
C ALA A 112 17.02 0.54 9.49
N ASN A 113 17.76 -0.29 8.76
CA ASN A 113 18.51 -1.42 9.31
C ASN A 113 19.74 -0.95 10.12
N ALA A 114 20.01 -1.65 11.23
CA ALA A 114 21.22 -1.51 12.01
C ALA A 114 22.29 -2.52 11.57
N ASP A 115 21.89 -3.77 11.36
CA ASP A 115 22.71 -4.81 10.73
C ASP A 115 22.86 -4.48 9.24
N GLN A 116 24.10 -4.47 8.75
CA GLN A 116 24.41 -4.20 7.36
C GLN A 116 24.94 -5.44 6.64
N THR A 117 24.99 -6.60 7.31
CA THR A 117 25.41 -7.83 6.67
C THR A 117 24.33 -8.35 5.73
N GLY A 118 24.74 -8.96 4.62
CA GLY A 118 23.80 -9.52 3.65
C GLY A 118 23.03 -8.45 2.87
N ASP A 119 22.24 -8.87 1.90
CA ASP A 119 21.35 -7.95 1.19
C ASP A 119 20.09 -7.68 2.00
N GLN A 120 19.58 -6.45 1.97
CA GLN A 120 18.28 -6.11 2.53
C GLN A 120 17.37 -5.48 1.46
N ASP A 121 16.17 -6.02 1.31
CA ASP A 121 15.19 -5.57 0.29
C ASP A 121 13.74 -5.88 0.67
N GLU A 122 12.83 -5.88 -0.30
CA GLU A 122 11.40 -6.22 -0.11
C GLU A 122 10.74 -5.42 1.02
N VAL A 123 10.97 -4.12 1.00
CA VAL A 123 10.60 -3.22 2.09
C VAL A 123 9.10 -3.01 2.16
N ALA A 124 8.54 -2.96 3.37
CA ALA A 124 7.22 -2.41 3.63
C ALA A 124 7.22 -1.51 4.87
N VAL A 125 6.30 -0.56 4.93
CA VAL A 125 6.16 0.37 6.05
C VAL A 125 4.70 0.56 6.45
N GLY A 126 4.44 0.55 7.76
CA GLY A 126 3.14 0.84 8.36
C GLY A 126 3.24 1.94 9.41
N THR A 127 2.23 2.81 9.48
CA THR A 127 2.17 3.93 10.43
C THR A 127 0.98 3.80 11.37
N ALA A 128 1.18 4.10 12.65
CA ALA A 128 0.09 4.41 13.57
C ALA A 128 -0.45 5.82 13.30
N SER A 129 -1.65 6.13 13.78
CA SER A 129 -2.27 7.46 13.64
C SER A 129 -1.44 8.60 14.26
N THR A 130 -0.60 8.29 15.25
CA THR A 130 0.33 9.23 15.90
C THR A 130 1.60 9.49 15.09
N GLY A 131 1.81 8.78 13.98
CA GLY A 131 2.98 8.89 13.11
C GLY A 131 4.18 8.03 13.51
N ASN A 132 4.11 7.30 14.64
CA ASN A 132 5.07 6.22 14.87
C ASN A 132 4.93 5.18 13.76
N PHE A 133 6.04 4.64 13.27
CA PHE A 133 6.03 3.74 12.13
C PHE A 133 6.94 2.55 12.34
N VAL A 134 6.63 1.48 11.62
CA VAL A 134 7.40 0.24 11.62
C VAL A 134 7.78 -0.08 10.18
N VAL A 135 9.06 -0.33 9.97
CA VAL A 135 9.61 -0.76 8.67
C VAL A 135 9.89 -2.25 8.77
N THR A 136 9.54 -3.01 7.74
CA THR A 136 9.90 -4.42 7.59
C THR A 136 10.62 -4.64 6.26
N TRP A 137 11.50 -5.63 6.20
CA TRP A 137 12.29 -5.97 5.03
C TRP A 137 12.69 -7.44 5.07
N ALA A 138 13.03 -8.00 3.91
CA ALA A 138 13.75 -9.26 3.82
C ALA A 138 15.25 -9.02 4.00
N HIS A 139 15.90 -9.88 4.78
CA HIS A 139 17.33 -9.87 5.08
C HIS A 139 17.95 -11.17 4.58
N ARG A 140 18.93 -11.07 3.70
CA ARG A 140 19.64 -12.20 3.10
C ARG A 140 21.08 -12.26 3.61
N PRO A 141 21.31 -12.75 4.84
CA PRO A 141 22.65 -12.79 5.42
C PRO A 141 23.62 -13.70 4.65
N ASN A 142 23.11 -14.61 3.82
CA ASN A 142 23.88 -15.49 2.96
C ASN A 142 23.04 -15.96 1.75
N ALA A 143 23.65 -16.74 0.85
CA ALA A 143 23.02 -17.19 -0.39
C ALA A 143 21.93 -18.28 -0.24
N THR A 144 21.63 -18.72 0.98
CA THR A 144 20.75 -19.88 1.24
C THR A 144 19.63 -19.60 2.23
N THR A 145 19.61 -18.41 2.86
CA THR A 145 18.62 -18.06 3.86
C THR A 145 18.16 -16.63 3.68
N ASP A 146 16.85 -16.44 3.71
CA ASP A 146 16.21 -15.13 3.69
C ASP A 146 15.33 -15.05 4.93
N GLU A 147 15.51 -14.01 5.75
CA GLU A 147 14.81 -13.80 7.00
C GLU A 147 13.97 -12.52 6.91
N ILE A 148 12.91 -12.39 7.71
CA ILE A 148 12.11 -11.17 7.79
C ILE A 148 12.54 -10.38 9.01
N TYR A 149 12.85 -9.11 8.82
CA TYR A 149 13.18 -8.19 9.90
C TYR A 149 12.21 -7.03 9.97
N ALA A 150 12.16 -6.40 11.13
CA ALA A 150 11.44 -5.16 11.35
C ALA A 150 12.15 -4.23 12.33
N ARG A 151 11.84 -2.95 12.28
CA ARG A 151 12.29 -1.96 13.27
C ARG A 151 11.25 -0.88 13.50
N VAL A 152 11.09 -0.50 14.77
CA VAL A 152 10.12 0.50 15.21
C VAL A 152 10.79 1.87 15.27
N PHE A 153 10.10 2.90 14.80
CA PHE A 153 10.54 4.30 14.80
C PHE A 153 9.45 5.19 15.40
N ASN A 154 9.87 6.29 16.00
CA ASN A 154 8.95 7.38 16.32
C ASN A 154 8.65 8.24 15.08
N SER A 155 7.70 9.17 15.18
CA SER A 155 7.30 10.05 14.06
C SER A 155 8.40 10.96 13.51
N ALA A 156 9.50 11.16 14.25
CA ALA A 156 10.67 11.91 13.80
C ALA A 156 11.71 11.00 13.10
N GLY A 157 11.41 9.71 12.94
CA GLY A 157 12.31 8.72 12.35
C GLY A 157 13.45 8.28 13.26
N THR A 158 13.34 8.49 14.57
CA THR A 158 14.31 7.96 15.54
C THR A 158 13.96 6.50 15.86
N PRO A 159 14.89 5.55 15.72
CA PRO A 159 14.63 4.15 16.04
C PRO A 159 14.33 3.98 17.55
N GLN A 160 13.27 3.23 17.85
CA GLN A 160 12.85 2.87 19.21
C GLN A 160 13.30 1.45 19.60
N THR A 161 13.73 0.65 18.61
CA THR A 161 14.26 -0.71 18.80
C THR A 161 15.57 -0.89 18.04
N GLY A 162 16.26 -2.01 18.31
CA GLY A 162 17.18 -2.59 17.32
C GLY A 162 16.40 -3.30 16.20
N ASP A 163 17.12 -3.99 15.33
CA ASP A 163 16.52 -4.85 14.31
C ASP A 163 15.88 -6.06 15.00
N LEU A 164 14.63 -6.33 14.65
CA LEU A 164 13.82 -7.40 15.21
C LEU A 164 13.68 -8.50 14.16
N GLN A 165 14.25 -9.68 14.41
CA GLN A 165 13.96 -10.85 13.60
C GLN A 165 12.49 -11.26 13.81
N VAL A 166 11.71 -11.27 12.73
CA VAL A 166 10.27 -11.50 12.72
C VAL A 166 9.96 -12.98 12.67
N ASN A 167 10.48 -13.69 11.68
CA ASN A 167 10.40 -15.15 11.61
C ASN A 167 11.16 -15.80 12.77
N GLN A 168 10.71 -16.97 13.19
CA GLN A 168 11.42 -17.83 14.14
C GLN A 168 12.02 -19.06 13.44
N THR A 169 11.39 -19.51 12.36
CA THR A 169 11.99 -20.49 11.46
C THR A 169 13.07 -19.80 10.63
N SER A 170 14.32 -20.22 10.80
CA SER A 170 15.49 -19.66 10.12
C SER A 170 16.04 -20.55 9.00
N SER A 171 15.35 -21.65 8.67
CA SER A 171 15.68 -22.47 7.51
C SER A 171 14.99 -21.93 6.27
N GLY A 172 15.65 -22.06 5.13
CA GLY A 172 15.07 -21.73 3.84
C GLY A 172 14.82 -20.24 3.65
N THR A 173 13.81 -19.94 2.84
CA THR A 173 13.53 -18.58 2.36
C THR A 173 12.22 -18.08 2.98
N GLN A 174 12.28 -16.95 3.66
CA GLN A 174 11.14 -16.13 4.02
C GLN A 174 11.20 -14.81 3.22
N ALA A 175 10.09 -14.45 2.58
CA ALA A 175 10.04 -13.34 1.63
C ALA A 175 8.71 -12.57 1.66
N GLU A 176 8.68 -11.47 0.91
CA GLU A 176 7.54 -10.59 0.65
C GLU A 176 6.79 -10.18 1.93
N PRO A 177 7.47 -9.51 2.89
CA PRO A 177 6.83 -9.10 4.12
C PRO A 177 5.83 -7.98 3.87
N SER A 178 4.69 -8.07 4.55
CA SER A 178 3.67 -7.04 4.61
C SER A 178 3.31 -6.72 6.04
N ILE A 179 3.01 -5.45 6.32
CA ILE A 179 2.82 -4.95 7.68
C ILE A 179 1.62 -4.03 7.77
N THR A 180 0.93 -4.10 8.91
CA THR A 180 -0.02 -3.08 9.32
C THR A 180 0.15 -2.75 10.80
N VAL A 181 -0.09 -1.50 11.16
CA VAL A 181 0.04 -0.96 12.52
C VAL A 181 -1.34 -0.48 12.96
N ALA A 182 -1.85 -1.06 14.04
CA ALA A 182 -3.12 -0.69 14.64
C ALA A 182 -3.03 0.70 15.31
N PRO A 183 -4.17 1.38 15.57
CA PRO A 183 -4.16 2.72 16.16
C PRO A 183 -3.45 2.83 17.52
N ASN A 184 -3.39 1.74 18.28
CA ASN A 184 -2.68 1.67 19.56
C ASN A 184 -1.15 1.46 19.41
N GLY A 185 -0.65 1.34 18.18
CA GLY A 185 0.75 1.08 17.84
C GLY A 185 1.13 -0.39 17.77
N ASP A 186 0.26 -1.31 18.18
CA ASP A 186 0.51 -2.74 17.98
C ASP A 186 0.54 -3.06 16.49
N PHE A 187 1.30 -4.08 16.10
CA PHE A 187 1.45 -4.39 14.68
C PHE A 187 1.49 -5.90 14.43
N ILE A 188 1.19 -6.25 13.18
CA ILE A 188 1.33 -7.61 12.66
C ILE A 188 2.15 -7.54 11.38
N VAL A 189 3.11 -8.46 11.27
CA VAL A 189 3.87 -8.70 10.03
C VAL A 189 3.43 -10.04 9.48
N VAL A 190 3.17 -10.10 8.18
CA VAL A 190 2.88 -11.33 7.43
C VAL A 190 3.92 -11.53 6.34
N TRP A 191 4.23 -12.77 6.00
CA TRP A 191 5.23 -13.11 4.98
C TRP A 191 4.93 -14.48 4.37
N GLN A 192 5.55 -14.78 3.23
CA GLN A 192 5.52 -16.12 2.62
C GLN A 192 6.81 -16.88 2.90
N GLY A 193 6.77 -18.20 2.87
CA GLY A 193 7.98 -19.03 2.86
C GLY A 193 7.88 -20.29 3.70
N GLU A 194 9.01 -20.69 4.29
CA GLU A 194 9.08 -21.84 5.19
C GLU A 194 8.72 -21.48 6.63
N GLY A 195 7.99 -22.38 7.31
CA GLY A 195 7.66 -22.25 8.72
C GLY A 195 6.93 -23.46 9.32
N PRO A 196 6.38 -23.32 10.53
CA PRO A 196 5.75 -24.43 11.23
C PRO A 196 4.48 -24.90 10.51
N GLY A 197 4.53 -26.13 10.00
CA GLY A 197 3.39 -26.78 9.36
C GLY A 197 3.28 -26.58 7.84
N ASP A 198 4.14 -25.77 7.24
CA ASP A 198 4.16 -25.54 5.79
C ASP A 198 5.54 -25.03 5.32
N THR A 199 5.98 -25.45 4.13
CA THR A 199 7.24 -24.99 3.52
C THR A 199 7.03 -23.85 2.53
N ASP A 200 5.80 -23.64 2.08
CA ASP A 200 5.44 -22.62 1.09
C ASP A 200 4.17 -21.89 1.52
N GLY A 201 4.08 -21.59 2.82
CA GLY A 201 2.90 -21.06 3.48
C GLY A 201 2.93 -19.55 3.65
N VAL A 202 1.81 -19.02 4.15
CA VAL A 202 1.68 -17.64 4.63
C VAL A 202 1.72 -17.65 6.14
N PHE A 203 2.63 -16.87 6.71
CA PHE A 203 2.86 -16.79 8.14
C PHE A 203 2.59 -15.39 8.66
N ALA A 204 2.36 -15.30 9.97
CA ALA A 204 2.18 -14.03 10.65
C ALA A 204 2.82 -14.03 12.04
N ARG A 205 3.22 -12.84 12.50
CA ARG A 205 3.62 -12.61 13.89
C ARG A 205 3.20 -11.24 14.37
N ARG A 206 2.68 -11.21 15.61
CA ARG A 206 2.10 -10.04 16.25
C ARG A 206 3.02 -9.46 17.30
N TYR A 207 3.01 -8.14 17.42
CA TYR A 207 3.87 -7.39 18.31
C TYR A 207 3.10 -6.33 19.08
N ASN A 208 3.57 -6.03 20.29
CA ASN A 208 3.20 -4.82 21.00
C ASN A 208 3.87 -3.60 20.34
N ALA A 209 3.34 -2.40 20.57
CA ALA A 209 3.91 -1.15 20.04
C ALA A 209 5.40 -0.90 20.35
N ASN A 210 5.94 -1.52 21.40
CA ASN A 210 7.36 -1.42 21.76
C ASN A 210 8.27 -2.46 21.05
N GLY A 211 7.72 -3.25 20.11
CA GLY A 211 8.45 -4.30 19.41
C GLY A 211 8.59 -5.62 20.16
N THR A 212 7.93 -5.79 21.31
CA THR A 212 7.91 -7.11 21.99
C THR A 212 6.88 -8.04 21.32
N PRO A 213 7.23 -9.29 20.98
CA PRO A 213 6.30 -10.21 20.34
C PRO A 213 5.18 -10.61 21.31
N LYS A 214 3.93 -10.61 20.84
CA LYS A 214 2.76 -11.08 21.60
C LYS A 214 2.62 -12.59 21.58
N ALA A 215 3.12 -13.22 20.53
CA ALA A 215 3.07 -14.67 20.30
C ALA A 215 4.25 -15.11 19.41
N GLY A 216 4.36 -16.43 19.22
CA GLY A 216 5.22 -16.99 18.19
C GLY A 216 4.66 -16.77 16.78
N GLU A 217 5.43 -17.17 15.77
CA GLU A 217 4.94 -17.22 14.38
C GLU A 217 3.81 -18.24 14.24
N VAL A 218 2.83 -17.93 13.38
CA VAL A 218 1.66 -18.78 13.13
C VAL A 218 1.42 -18.94 11.64
N LEU A 219 1.03 -20.15 11.22
CA LEU A 219 0.56 -20.43 9.86
C LEU A 219 -0.85 -19.86 9.67
N VAL A 220 -1.02 -19.00 8.67
CA VAL A 220 -2.28 -18.30 8.37
C VAL A 220 -3.16 -19.13 7.45
N ASN A 221 -2.61 -19.69 6.37
CA ASN A 221 -3.32 -20.58 5.47
C ASN A 221 -3.67 -21.91 6.16
N SER A 222 -4.70 -22.58 5.66
CA SER A 222 -5.07 -23.94 6.07
C SER A 222 -4.73 -24.98 5.02
N THR A 223 -4.69 -24.57 3.75
CA THR A 223 -4.29 -25.37 2.60
C THR A 223 -2.78 -25.27 2.43
N THR A 224 -2.09 -26.39 2.68
CA THR A 224 -0.64 -26.51 2.56
C THR A 224 -0.13 -27.10 1.24
N PRO A 225 -0.95 -27.80 0.42
CA PRO A 225 -0.49 -28.19 -0.91
C PRO A 225 -0.30 -26.98 -1.85
N GLY A 226 0.91 -26.85 -2.38
CA GLY A 226 1.28 -25.83 -3.36
C GLY A 226 1.57 -24.48 -2.74
N VAL A 227 2.06 -23.55 -3.57
CA VAL A 227 2.62 -22.28 -3.10
C VAL A 227 1.52 -21.32 -2.67
N GLN A 228 1.68 -20.74 -1.48
CA GLN A 228 0.94 -19.59 -0.99
C GLN A 228 1.85 -18.36 -1.00
N ALA A 229 1.48 -17.32 -1.73
CA ALA A 229 2.39 -16.22 -2.07
C ALA A 229 1.74 -14.83 -1.98
N ASN A 230 2.58 -13.80 -1.98
CA ASN A 230 2.23 -12.39 -2.00
C ASN A 230 1.22 -11.97 -0.92
N PRO A 231 1.49 -12.26 0.37
CA PRO A 231 0.55 -11.94 1.43
C PRO A 231 0.45 -10.43 1.65
N VAL A 232 -0.77 -9.95 1.87
CA VAL A 232 -1.06 -8.56 2.20
C VAL A 232 -1.97 -8.50 3.41
N VAL A 233 -1.72 -7.55 4.32
CA VAL A 233 -2.50 -7.41 5.55
C VAL A 233 -3.09 -6.00 5.70
N ALA A 234 -4.30 -5.93 6.25
CA ALA A 234 -4.94 -4.68 6.69
C ALA A 234 -5.53 -4.85 8.10
N THR A 235 -5.68 -3.75 8.83
CA THR A 235 -6.25 -3.69 10.19
C THR A 235 -7.42 -2.74 10.26
N ASP A 236 -8.40 -3.04 11.12
CA ASP A 236 -9.46 -2.11 11.50
C ASP A 236 -9.07 -1.26 12.73
N SER A 237 -9.98 -0.39 13.16
CA SER A 237 -9.76 0.53 14.29
C SER A 237 -9.69 -0.18 15.65
N THR A 238 -10.18 -1.42 15.74
CA THR A 238 -10.18 -2.26 16.94
C THR A 238 -9.01 -3.24 16.98
N GLY A 239 -8.19 -3.26 15.92
CA GLY A 239 -7.03 -4.12 15.77
C GLY A 239 -7.36 -5.53 15.28
N ASN A 240 -8.51 -5.78 14.64
CA ASN A 240 -8.70 -7.01 13.87
C ASN A 240 -8.04 -6.87 12.51
N PHE A 241 -7.69 -8.00 11.92
CA PHE A 241 -6.92 -8.07 10.69
C PHE A 241 -7.61 -8.92 9.62
N ILE A 242 -7.36 -8.57 8.37
CA ILE A 242 -7.56 -9.45 7.21
C ILE A 242 -6.19 -9.67 6.56
N VAL A 243 -5.87 -10.94 6.30
CA VAL A 243 -4.71 -11.32 5.48
C VAL A 243 -5.26 -11.87 4.17
N THR A 244 -4.70 -11.45 3.04
CA THR A 244 -5.02 -11.94 1.70
C THR A 244 -3.75 -12.44 1.00
N TRP A 245 -3.86 -13.45 0.15
CA TRP A 245 -2.70 -14.01 -0.57
C TRP A 245 -3.14 -14.71 -1.86
N ASP A 246 -2.15 -14.97 -2.72
CA ASP A 246 -2.29 -15.78 -3.92
C ASP A 246 -2.05 -17.25 -3.54
N GLY A 247 -2.97 -18.15 -3.85
CA GLY A 247 -2.86 -19.55 -3.46
C GLY A 247 -3.26 -20.52 -4.55
N SER A 248 -2.66 -21.70 -4.57
CA SER A 248 -3.25 -22.86 -5.25
C SER A 248 -4.38 -23.42 -4.39
N GLY A 249 -5.63 -23.31 -4.83
CA GLY A 249 -6.77 -23.79 -4.06
C GLY A 249 -6.72 -25.30 -3.75
N VAL A 250 -7.61 -25.75 -2.85
CA VAL A 250 -7.73 -27.17 -2.48
C VAL A 250 -7.95 -28.04 -3.73
N GLY A 251 -7.07 -29.01 -3.95
CA GLY A 251 -7.21 -29.99 -5.04
C GLY A 251 -6.56 -29.63 -6.37
N GLY A 252 -5.73 -28.57 -6.43
CA GLY A 252 -5.02 -28.17 -7.66
C GLY A 252 -5.88 -27.39 -8.66
N GLU A 253 -7.00 -26.83 -8.20
CA GLU A 253 -7.78 -25.83 -8.93
C GLU A 253 -6.92 -24.58 -9.22
N ALA A 254 -7.27 -23.83 -10.27
CA ALA A 254 -6.53 -22.67 -10.74
C ALA A 254 -6.23 -21.67 -9.59
N ALA A 255 -5.03 -21.08 -9.61
CA ALA A 255 -4.57 -20.13 -8.61
C ALA A 255 -5.60 -19.03 -8.38
N GLY A 256 -5.95 -18.77 -7.12
CA GLY A 256 -6.96 -17.80 -6.70
C GLY A 256 -6.48 -16.89 -5.58
N ILE A 257 -7.32 -15.92 -5.22
CA ILE A 257 -7.05 -15.01 -4.11
C ILE A 257 -7.80 -15.52 -2.88
N PHE A 258 -7.06 -15.79 -1.82
CA PHE A 258 -7.59 -16.30 -0.57
C PHE A 258 -7.45 -15.26 0.53
N GLY A 259 -8.28 -15.37 1.55
CA GLY A 259 -8.17 -14.54 2.73
C GLY A 259 -8.56 -15.26 4.01
N ARG A 260 -8.11 -14.71 5.13
CA ARG A 260 -8.47 -15.18 6.47
C ARG A 260 -8.45 -14.03 7.47
N ARG A 261 -9.50 -13.95 8.30
CA ARG A 261 -9.62 -12.91 9.33
C ARG A 261 -9.02 -13.36 10.66
N ILE A 262 -8.32 -12.45 11.31
CA ILE A 262 -7.66 -12.64 12.60
C ILE A 262 -8.20 -11.60 13.57
N ASN A 263 -8.65 -12.01 14.75
CA ASN A 263 -9.11 -11.10 15.80
C ASN A 263 -7.94 -10.33 16.42
N SER A 264 -8.23 -9.25 17.14
CA SER A 264 -7.24 -8.45 17.85
C SER A 264 -6.51 -9.19 18.99
N ASP A 265 -6.95 -10.37 19.40
CA ASP A 265 -6.22 -11.25 20.31
C ASP A 265 -5.30 -12.26 19.58
N GLY A 266 -5.37 -12.33 18.25
CA GLY A 266 -4.59 -13.22 17.40
C GLY A 266 -5.28 -14.54 17.08
N THR A 267 -6.51 -14.77 17.59
CA THR A 267 -7.29 -15.94 17.22
C THR A 267 -7.85 -15.80 15.79
N PHE A 268 -7.88 -16.91 15.04
CA PHE A 268 -8.52 -16.91 13.74
C PHE A 268 -10.04 -16.83 13.89
N ARG A 269 -10.66 -15.87 13.20
CA ARG A 269 -12.13 -15.73 13.16
C ARG A 269 -12.76 -16.77 12.24
N ASP A 270 -12.01 -17.19 11.22
CA ASP A 270 -12.40 -18.20 10.24
C ASP A 270 -11.66 -19.53 10.53
N ALA A 271 -12.40 -20.64 10.47
CA ALA A 271 -11.84 -21.97 10.71
C ALA A 271 -10.81 -22.37 9.64
N THR A 272 -11.04 -21.96 8.39
CA THR A 272 -10.15 -22.13 7.23
C THR A 272 -10.08 -20.81 6.45
N GLU A 273 -9.18 -20.73 5.48
CA GLU A 273 -9.21 -19.66 4.48
C GLU A 273 -10.54 -19.67 3.68
N PHE A 274 -10.90 -18.52 3.13
CA PHE A 274 -12.00 -18.36 2.20
C PHE A 274 -11.51 -17.77 0.87
N LEU A 275 -12.15 -18.16 -0.23
CA LEU A 275 -11.85 -17.64 -1.56
C LEU A 275 -12.48 -16.24 -1.70
N ILE A 276 -11.68 -15.26 -2.15
CA ILE A 276 -12.09 -13.87 -2.36
C ILE A 276 -12.69 -13.69 -3.76
N ASN A 277 -12.10 -14.30 -4.79
CA ASN A 277 -12.61 -14.19 -6.16
C ASN A 277 -13.63 -15.29 -6.50
N THR A 278 -14.59 -15.00 -7.38
CA THR A 278 -15.45 -16.05 -7.97
C THR A 278 -14.69 -16.76 -9.10
N ALA A 279 -14.57 -18.09 -9.03
CA ALA A 279 -13.75 -18.91 -9.92
C ALA A 279 -13.92 -18.55 -11.42
N SER A 280 -12.85 -18.02 -12.02
CA SER A 280 -12.61 -18.11 -13.46
C SER A 280 -11.38 -19.00 -13.67
N ALA A 281 -11.39 -19.81 -14.72
CA ALA A 281 -10.42 -20.89 -14.97
C ALA A 281 -8.97 -20.42 -15.32
N LEU A 282 -8.55 -19.25 -14.84
CA LEU A 282 -7.29 -18.59 -15.18
C LEU A 282 -6.62 -18.02 -13.92
N THR A 283 -5.31 -17.80 -13.96
CA THR A 283 -4.51 -17.28 -12.84
C THR A 283 -4.97 -15.89 -12.40
N GLN A 284 -5.17 -15.70 -11.10
CA GLN A 284 -5.25 -14.39 -10.44
C GLN A 284 -4.07 -14.20 -9.48
N ASP A 285 -3.53 -12.99 -9.40
CA ASP A 285 -2.39 -12.67 -8.54
C ASP A 285 -2.40 -11.21 -8.05
N HIS A 286 -1.50 -10.90 -7.12
CA HIS A 286 -1.21 -9.57 -6.59
C HIS A 286 -2.42 -8.86 -5.99
N SER A 287 -2.97 -9.44 -4.92
CA SER A 287 -4.01 -8.76 -4.14
C SER A 287 -3.50 -7.46 -3.46
N SER A 288 -4.39 -6.51 -3.25
CA SER A 288 -4.21 -5.36 -2.36
C SER A 288 -5.47 -5.20 -1.53
N VAL A 289 -5.34 -5.10 -0.22
CA VAL A 289 -6.50 -5.00 0.69
C VAL A 289 -6.48 -3.69 1.47
N SER A 290 -7.65 -3.07 1.61
CA SER A 290 -7.90 -1.98 2.54
C SER A 290 -9.09 -2.34 3.42
N MET A 291 -9.04 -1.94 4.69
CA MET A 291 -10.08 -2.18 5.69
C MET A 291 -10.44 -0.86 6.34
N ASP A 292 -11.73 -0.62 6.56
CA ASP A 292 -12.22 0.58 7.24
C ASP A 292 -12.22 0.39 8.77
N ALA A 293 -12.71 1.41 9.49
CA ALA A 293 -12.72 1.40 10.94
C ALA A 293 -13.66 0.35 11.54
N ASP A 294 -14.72 -0.03 10.83
CA ASP A 294 -15.75 -0.97 11.27
C ASP A 294 -15.41 -2.43 10.89
N GLY A 295 -14.35 -2.62 10.10
CA GLY A 295 -13.85 -3.92 9.67
C GLY A 295 -14.39 -4.38 8.32
N ASP A 296 -15.09 -3.50 7.60
CA ASP A 296 -15.43 -3.74 6.20
C ASP A 296 -14.18 -3.56 5.34
N PHE A 297 -14.02 -4.39 4.31
CA PHE A 297 -12.80 -4.42 3.53
C PHE A 297 -13.08 -4.55 2.03
N ILE A 298 -12.17 -3.97 1.24
CA ILE A 298 -12.13 -4.08 -0.22
C ILE A 298 -10.80 -4.75 -0.57
N VAL A 299 -10.85 -5.75 -1.43
CA VAL A 299 -9.67 -6.43 -1.96
C VAL A 299 -9.65 -6.18 -3.45
N ALA A 300 -8.59 -5.58 -3.98
CA ALA A 300 -8.36 -5.50 -5.41
C ALA A 300 -7.38 -6.59 -5.86
N TRP A 301 -7.56 -7.15 -7.06
CA TRP A 301 -6.67 -8.20 -7.59
C TRP A 301 -6.53 -8.15 -9.11
N THR A 302 -5.45 -8.75 -9.62
CA THR A 302 -5.21 -8.88 -11.06
C THR A 302 -5.74 -10.21 -11.58
N HIS A 303 -6.49 -10.17 -12.68
CA HIS A 303 -6.94 -11.36 -13.41
C HIS A 303 -6.24 -11.46 -14.77
N HIS A 304 -5.58 -12.61 -15.02
CA HIS A 304 -4.90 -12.90 -16.28
C HIS A 304 -5.83 -13.63 -17.24
N GLY A 305 -6.72 -12.87 -17.89
CA GLY A 305 -7.55 -13.30 -19.01
C GLY A 305 -6.83 -13.22 -20.37
N ALA A 306 -7.59 -13.28 -21.47
CA ALA A 306 -7.13 -12.81 -22.80
C ALA A 306 -6.70 -11.33 -22.79
N SER A 307 -6.99 -10.60 -21.71
CA SER A 307 -6.46 -9.28 -21.36
C SER A 307 -6.30 -9.22 -19.83
N LYS A 308 -5.26 -8.53 -19.34
CA LYS A 308 -5.08 -8.26 -17.91
C LYS A 308 -6.14 -7.26 -17.45
N THR A 309 -6.89 -7.60 -16.41
CA THR A 309 -7.96 -6.75 -15.84
C THR A 309 -7.81 -6.64 -14.34
N VAL A 310 -8.19 -5.49 -13.76
CA VAL A 310 -8.20 -5.24 -12.30
C VAL A 310 -9.63 -5.38 -11.81
N HIS A 311 -9.82 -6.11 -10.71
CA HIS A 311 -11.10 -6.35 -10.02
C HIS A 311 -11.02 -5.84 -8.59
N ALA A 312 -12.15 -5.51 -7.96
CA ALA A 312 -12.25 -5.05 -6.56
C ALA A 312 -13.60 -5.46 -5.95
#